data_AF-W7DT98-F1
#
_entry.id   AF-W7DT98-F1
#
_cell.length_a   1.000
_cell.length_b   1.000
_cell.length_c   1.000
_cell.angle_alpha   90.00
_cell.angle_beta   90.00
_cell.angle_gamma   90.00
#
_symmetry.space_group_name_H-M   'P 1'
#
loop_
_entity.id
_entity.type
_entity.pdbx_description
1 polymer ?
#
loop_
_entity_poly.entity_id
_entity_poly.type
_entity_poly.pdbx_seq_one_letter_code
_entity_poly.pdbx_strand_id
1 'polypeptide(L)'
;MTASEYISISEASRRANISRTALRKHIKVGRIVSDNNGKIEVASFNSWLASKSHAPQSTGLLLTDTIPFDPSLPVFPTLQDAEL
;
A
#
# COMPACT_ATOMS: atom_id res chain seq x y z
N MET A 1 -4.85 -32.62 11.64
CA MET A 1 -5.09 -31.43 12.48
C MET A 1 -3.94 -30.47 12.25
N THR A 2 -4.07 -29.49 11.36
CA THR A 2 -3.08 -28.42 11.25
C THR A 2 -3.29 -27.50 12.44
N ALA A 3 -2.33 -27.43 13.36
CA ALA A 3 -2.39 -26.47 14.45
C ALA A 3 -2.49 -25.07 13.85
N SER A 4 -3.50 -24.29 14.24
CA SER A 4 -3.61 -22.88 13.85
C SER A 4 -2.45 -22.13 14.53
N GLU A 5 -1.40 -21.87 13.76
CA GLU A 5 -0.23 -21.15 14.25
C GLU A 5 -0.54 -19.64 14.25
N TYR A 6 -0.24 -18.99 15.37
CA TYR A 6 -0.49 -17.57 15.57
C TYR A 6 0.81 -16.84 15.87
N ILE A 7 1.05 -15.72 15.18
CA ILE A 7 2.23 -14.87 15.35
C ILE A 7 1.87 -13.49 15.90
N SER A 8 2.85 -12.85 16.53
CA SER A 8 2.68 -11.49 17.05
C SER A 8 2.67 -10.45 15.93
N ILE A 9 1.95 -9.34 16.12
CA ILE A 9 1.93 -8.20 15.17
C ILE A 9 3.34 -7.72 14.83
N SER A 10 4.23 -7.65 15.82
CA SER A 10 5.63 -7.25 15.63
C SER A 10 6.41 -8.19 14.70
N GLU A 11 6.11 -9.48 14.74
CA GLU A 11 6.79 -10.47 13.91
C GLU A 11 6.25 -10.44 12.48
N ALA A 12 4.93 -10.40 12.34
CA ALA A 12 4.26 -10.24 11.06
C ALA A 12 4.67 -8.95 10.34
N SER A 13 4.84 -7.83 11.07
CA SER A 13 5.28 -6.56 10.48
C SER A 13 6.70 -6.65 9.92
N ARG A 14 7.61 -7.37 10.61
CA ARG A 14 8.97 -7.63 10.13
C ARG A 14 8.96 -8.50 8.88
N ARG A 15 8.16 -9.58 8.87
CA ARG A 15 8.01 -10.48 7.72
C ARG A 15 7.45 -9.78 6.48
N ALA A 16 6.47 -8.90 6.67
CA ALA A 16 5.82 -8.17 5.58
C ALA A 16 6.54 -6.87 5.15
N ASN A 17 7.61 -6.50 5.87
CA ASN A 17 8.32 -5.22 5.74
C ASN A 17 7.37 -4.00 5.73
N ILE A 18 6.39 -3.97 6.64
CA ILE A 18 5.45 -2.85 6.79
C ILE A 18 5.33 -2.44 8.26
N SER A 19 4.88 -1.22 8.49
CA SER A 19 4.65 -0.73 9.86
C SER A 19 3.52 -1.51 10.55
N ARG A 20 3.63 -1.66 11.88
CA ARG A 20 2.58 -2.28 12.70
C ARG A 20 1.22 -1.60 12.49
N THR A 21 1.21 -0.28 12.33
CA THR A 21 -0.01 0.49 12.06
C THR A 21 -0.64 0.13 10.71
N ALA A 22 0.16 0.00 9.66
CA ALA A 22 -0.34 -0.46 8.36
C ALA A 22 -0.90 -1.89 8.44
N LEU A 23 -0.21 -2.78 9.15
CA LEU A 23 -0.68 -4.15 9.36
C LEU A 23 -2.01 -4.18 10.13
N ARG A 24 -2.18 -3.36 11.18
CA ARG A 24 -3.45 -3.21 11.90
C ARG A 24 -4.58 -2.69 11.02
N LYS A 25 -4.30 -1.82 10.05
CA LYS A 25 -5.30 -1.39 9.06
C LYS A 25 -5.80 -2.59 8.23
N HIS A 26 -4.90 -3.45 7.77
CA HIS A 26 -5.28 -4.63 6.99
C HIS A 26 -6.11 -5.64 7.80
N ILE A 27 -5.79 -5.80 9.09
CA ILE A 27 -6.60 -6.60 10.03
C ILE A 27 -7.98 -5.96 10.20
N LYS A 28 -8.05 -4.65 10.44
CA LYS A 28 -9.32 -3.91 10.60
C LYS A 28 -10.23 -3.99 9.37
N VAL A 29 -9.66 -4.03 8.18
CA VAL A 29 -10.38 -4.18 6.90
C VAL A 29 -10.80 -5.64 6.65
N GLY A 30 -10.41 -6.59 7.51
CA GLY A 30 -10.77 -8.00 7.38
C GLY A 30 -9.96 -8.76 6.33
N ARG A 31 -8.81 -8.22 5.89
CA ARG A 31 -7.92 -8.91 4.94
C ARG A 31 -7.04 -9.97 5.58
N ILE A 32 -6.85 -9.89 6.90
CA ILE A 32 -6.00 -10.78 7.67
C ILE A 32 -6.79 -11.15 8.93
N VAL A 33 -6.91 -12.45 9.20
CA VAL A 33 -7.57 -12.97 10.41
C VAL A 33 -6.66 -12.75 11.62
N SER A 34 -7.24 -12.22 12.68
CA SER A 34 -6.61 -12.11 14.00
C SER A 34 -7.45 -12.77 15.07
N ASP A 35 -6.78 -13.37 16.05
CA ASP A 35 -7.39 -13.88 17.27
C ASP A 35 -7.81 -12.75 18.22
N ASN A 36 -8.69 -13.06 19.18
CA ASN A 36 -9.17 -12.13 20.21
C ASN A 36 -8.03 -11.54 21.07
N ASN A 37 -6.90 -12.26 21.19
CA ASN A 37 -5.69 -11.77 21.87
C ASN A 37 -4.81 -10.86 20.98
N GLY A 38 -5.27 -10.47 19.80
CA GLY A 38 -4.52 -9.60 18.87
C GLY A 38 -3.34 -10.30 18.20
N LYS A 39 -3.28 -11.62 18.21
CA LYS A 39 -2.33 -12.42 17.43
C LYS A 39 -2.86 -12.66 16.03
N ILE A 40 -1.97 -12.78 15.06
CA ILE A 40 -2.32 -12.93 13.65
C ILE A 40 -2.20 -14.40 13.28
N GLU A 41 -3.21 -14.94 12.60
CA GLU A 41 -3.16 -16.31 12.09
C GLU A 41 -2.16 -16.39 10.91
N VAL A 42 -1.21 -17.31 11.00
CA VAL A 42 -0.11 -17.45 10.01
C VAL A 42 -0.64 -17.84 8.63
N ALA A 43 -1.62 -18.73 8.56
CA ALA A 43 -2.20 -19.18 7.29
C ALA A 43 -2.84 -18.02 6.51
N SER A 44 -3.71 -17.25 7.19
CA SER A 44 -4.33 -16.05 6.63
C SER A 44 -3.30 -14.98 6.24
N PHE A 45 -2.27 -14.78 7.06
CA PHE A 45 -1.19 -13.84 6.77
C PHE A 45 -0.38 -14.22 5.51
N ASN A 46 -0.05 -15.51 5.35
CA ASN A 46 0.69 -16.00 4.18
C ASN A 46 -0.14 -15.86 2.89
N SER A 47 -1.44 -16.16 2.94
CA SER A 47 -2.36 -15.95 1.80
C SER A 47 -2.45 -14.48 1.40
N TRP A 48 -2.50 -13.57 2.39
CA TRP A 48 -2.46 -12.14 2.14
C TRP A 48 -1.12 -11.68 1.53
N LEU A 49 0.01 -12.19 2.02
CA LEU A 49 1.33 -11.89 1.47
C LEU A 49 1.46 -12.34 0.01
N ALA A 50 1.00 -13.55 -0.32
CA ALA A 50 0.97 -14.05 -1.68
C ALA A 50 0.11 -13.16 -2.60
N SER A 51 -1.08 -12.76 -2.12
CA SER A 51 -1.96 -11.83 -2.84
C SER A 51 -1.32 -10.45 -3.05
N LYS A 52 -0.58 -9.94 -2.05
CA LYS A 52 0.14 -8.66 -2.13
C LYS A 52 1.25 -8.69 -3.18
N SER A 53 1.96 -9.81 -3.30
CA SER A 53 3.03 -9.97 -4.31
C SER A 53 2.49 -9.96 -5.74
N HIS A 54 1.22 -10.30 -5.95
CA HIS A 54 0.57 -10.32 -7.25
C HIS A 54 -0.11 -8.99 -7.62
N ALA A 55 -0.09 -7.98 -6.75
CA ALA A 55 -0.45 -6.63 -7.15
C ALA A 55 0.76 -6.02 -7.88
N PRO A 56 0.75 -5.89 -9.22
CA PRO A 56 1.78 -5.14 -9.90
C PRO A 56 1.79 -3.74 -9.30
N GLN A 57 3.00 -3.26 -9.02
CA GLN A 57 3.25 -1.91 -8.60
C GLN A 57 2.88 -0.97 -9.74
N SER A 58 1.59 -0.65 -9.92
CA SER A 58 1.13 0.48 -10.73
C SER A 58 1.44 1.82 -10.03
N THR A 59 2.58 1.90 -9.34
CA THR A 59 3.19 3.13 -8.83
C THR A 59 4.25 3.67 -9.80
N GLY A 60 4.39 3.08 -10.99
CA GLY A 60 5.24 3.58 -12.07
C GLY A 60 4.68 4.76 -12.88
N LEU A 61 3.59 5.41 -12.45
CA LEU A 61 2.97 6.53 -13.19
C LEU A 61 3.13 7.91 -12.53
N LEU A 62 3.87 8.03 -11.43
CA LEU A 62 4.06 9.32 -10.73
C LEU A 62 5.53 9.68 -10.52
N LEU A 63 6.42 9.30 -11.44
CA LEU A 63 7.84 9.72 -11.38
C LEU A 63 8.45 10.07 -12.74
N THR A 64 7.67 10.66 -13.63
CA THR A 64 8.22 11.38 -14.80
C THR A 64 7.77 12.82 -14.71
N ASP A 65 8.47 13.58 -13.88
CA ASP A 65 8.49 15.05 -13.88
C ASP A 65 9.23 15.54 -15.14
N THR A 66 8.72 15.13 -16.30
CA THR A 66 9.24 15.55 -17.61
C THR A 66 8.03 15.72 -18.49
N ILE A 67 7.40 16.88 -18.36
CA ILE A 67 6.50 17.40 -19.37
C ILE A 67 7.39 17.60 -20.61
N PRO A 68 7.19 16.88 -21.73
CA PRO A 68 7.85 17.27 -22.96
C PRO A 68 7.35 18.67 -23.29
N PHE A 69 8.26 19.65 -23.30
CA PHE A 69 7.97 20.99 -23.78
C PHE A 69 7.64 20.87 -25.27
N ASP A 70 6.35 20.76 -25.58
CA ASP A 70 5.84 20.75 -26.93
C ASP A 70 5.52 22.19 -27.35
N PRO A 71 6.28 22.77 -28.30
CA PRO A 71 6.10 24.16 -28.71
C PRO A 71 4.80 24.41 -29.50
N SER A 72 3.97 23.40 -29.76
CA SER A 72 2.65 23.55 -30.40
C SER A 72 1.49 23.62 -29.42
N LEU A 73 1.74 23.50 -28.10
CA LEU A 73 0.68 23.66 -27.10
C LEU A 73 0.37 25.14 -26.89
N PRO A 74 -0.92 25.54 -26.93
CA PRO A 74 -1.31 26.91 -26.63
C PRO A 74 -0.93 27.22 -25.17
N VAL A 75 -0.07 28.21 -24.97
CA VAL A 75 0.21 28.77 -23.64
C VAL A 75 -1.08 29.34 -23.10
N PHE A 76 -1.63 28.71 -22.06
CA PHE A 76 -2.73 29.31 -21.32
C PHE A 76 -2.18 30.50 -20.56
N PRO A 77 -2.72 31.72 -20.76
CA PRO A 77 -2.32 32.87 -19.95
C PRO A 77 -2.64 32.54 -18.49
N THR A 78 -1.63 32.60 -17.63
CA THR A 78 -1.85 32.53 -16.19
C THR A 78 -2.63 33.78 -15.79
N LEU A 79 -3.58 33.65 -14.86
CA LEU A 79 -4.44 34.72 -14.34
C LEU A 79 -3.67 35.86 -13.62
N GLN A 80 -2.36 35.95 -13.78
CA GLN A 80 -1.50 36.95 -13.14
C GLN A 80 -1.29 38.21 -14.00
N ASP A 81 -1.77 38.23 -15.25
CA ASP A 81 -1.66 39.37 -16.17
C ASP A 81 -2.94 40.26 -16.21
N ALA A 82 -3.86 40.08 -15.25
CA ALA A 82 -5.13 40.81 -15.20
C ALA A 82 -5.17 41.91 -14.12
N GLU A 83 -4.03 42.47 -13.73
CA GLU A 83 -3.99 43.63 -12.86
C GLU A 83 -2.98 44.67 -13.37
N LEU A 84 -3.47 45.56 -14.24
CA LEU A 84 -2.84 46.85 -14.56
C LEU A 84 -3.93 47.90 -14.77
#